data_AF-A0A965Y5V0-F1
#
_entry.id   AF-A0A965Y5V0-F1
#
_cell.length_a   1.000
_cell.length_b   1.000
_cell.length_c   1.000
_cell.angle_alpha   90.00
_cell.angle_beta   90.00
_cell.angle_gamma   90.00
#
_symmetry.space_group_name_H-M   'P 1'
#
loop_
_entity.id
_entity.type
_entity.pdbx_description
1 polymer ?
#
loop_
_entity_poly.entity_id
_entity_poly.type
_entity_poly.pdbx_seq_one_letter_code
_entity_poly.pdbx_strand_id
1 'polypeptide(L)'
;MNDTAAVKTLKFFVTTARTVNTDNKLKEYRALCDNANYPCTWIITHDLSVELLMDLKNTPYYLAHGYLEDLALQIPPSARVVKSANWKKLLRVVGLSLEEASALAYRLMAQF
;
A
#
# COMPACT_ATOMS: atom_id res chain seq x y z
N MET A 1 26.10 -7.46 11.06
CA MET A 1 25.04 -6.47 11.40
C MET A 1 23.72 -7.19 11.19
N ASN A 2 22.83 -7.15 12.19
CA ASN A 2 21.57 -7.92 12.19
C ASN A 2 20.62 -7.42 11.09
N ASP A 3 20.44 -8.21 10.03
CA ASP A 3 19.44 -8.01 8.97
C ASP A 3 17.99 -8.05 9.49
N THR A 4 17.79 -8.40 10.76
CA THR A 4 16.52 -8.33 11.48
C THR A 4 16.07 -6.90 11.84
N ALA A 5 16.93 -5.89 11.65
CA ALA A 5 16.54 -4.48 11.82
C ALA A 5 15.96 -3.84 10.54
N ALA A 6 16.00 -4.54 9.40
CA ALA A 6 15.39 -4.06 8.15
C ALA A 6 13.87 -4.30 8.11
N VAL A 7 13.32 -4.99 9.10
CA VAL A 7 11.87 -5.10 9.29
C VAL A 7 11.36 -3.76 9.86
N LYS A 8 10.28 -3.23 9.28
CA LYS A 8 9.34 -2.27 9.91
C LYS A 8 9.58 -0.76 9.78
N THR A 9 10.32 -0.22 8.82
CA THR A 9 10.10 1.21 8.50
C THR A 9 8.89 1.35 7.58
N LEU A 10 7.69 1.32 8.18
CA LEU A 10 6.52 1.88 7.53
C LEU A 10 6.82 3.34 7.24
N LYS A 11 7.04 3.68 5.98
CA LYS A 11 7.11 5.07 5.58
C LYS A 11 5.74 5.47 5.02
N PHE A 12 5.01 6.19 5.86
CA PHE A 12 3.72 6.77 5.52
C PHE A 12 3.93 8.00 4.65
N PHE A 13 3.28 8.03 3.50
CA PHE A 13 3.14 9.23 2.70
C PHE A 13 1.66 9.51 2.61
N VAL A 14 1.25 10.59 3.27
CA VAL A 14 -0.08 11.18 3.06
C VAL A 14 0.14 12.28 2.03
N THR A 15 -0.32 12.05 0.81
CA THR A 15 -0.34 13.08 -0.23
C THR A 15 -1.78 13.46 -0.53
N THR A 16 -2.05 14.76 -0.62
CA THR A 16 -3.31 15.33 -1.12
C THR A 16 -3.10 15.67 -2.59
N ALA A 17 -3.18 14.69 -3.49
CA ALA A 17 -2.87 14.89 -4.90
C ALA A 17 -4.04 14.48 -5.78
N ARG A 18 -4.74 15.48 -6.35
CA ARG A 18 -5.74 15.32 -7.43
C ARG A 18 -5.20 14.55 -8.65
N THR A 19 -3.87 14.54 -8.80
CA THR A 19 -3.10 13.76 -9.76
C THR A 19 -1.84 13.27 -9.07
N VAL A 20 -1.74 11.96 -8.84
CA VAL A 20 -0.60 11.26 -8.21
C VAL A 20 0.75 11.51 -8.92
N ASN A 21 0.75 12.17 -10.09
CA ASN A 21 1.89 12.22 -11.01
C ASN A 21 2.76 13.50 -10.92
N THR A 22 2.41 14.49 -10.09
CA THR A 22 3.03 15.83 -10.14
C THR A 22 3.96 16.18 -8.98
N ASP A 23 4.08 15.35 -7.94
CA ASP A 23 4.88 15.70 -6.75
C ASP A 23 6.29 15.07 -6.82
N ASN A 24 7.35 15.89 -6.83
CA ASN A 24 8.73 15.43 -6.93
C ASN A 24 9.12 14.48 -5.79
N LYS A 25 8.59 14.72 -4.58
CA LYS A 25 8.77 13.84 -3.42
C LYS A 25 8.20 12.45 -3.66
N LEU A 26 7.12 12.35 -4.43
CA LEU A 26 6.47 11.08 -4.74
C LEU A 26 7.22 10.31 -5.82
N LYS A 27 7.87 11.00 -6.76
CA LYS A 27 8.81 10.38 -7.72
C LYS A 27 10.05 9.82 -7.02
N GLU A 28 10.67 10.60 -6.14
CA GLU A 28 11.82 10.16 -5.36
C GLU A 28 11.47 8.99 -4.45
N TYR A 29 10.32 9.02 -3.79
CA TYR A 29 9.89 7.92 -2.94
C TYR A 29 9.49 6.67 -3.74
N ARG A 30 8.86 6.84 -4.91
CA ARG A 30 8.62 5.73 -5.84
C ARG A 30 9.93 5.10 -6.27
N ALA A 31 10.96 5.89 -6.58
CA ALA A 31 12.29 5.38 -6.89
C ALA A 31 12.93 4.63 -5.70
N LEU A 32 12.66 5.04 -4.45
CA LEU A 32 13.09 4.29 -3.27
C LEU A 32 12.39 2.92 -3.20
N CYS A 33 11.09 2.86 -3.44
CA CYS A 33 10.33 1.60 -3.45
C CYS A 33 10.68 0.70 -4.65
N ASP A 34 10.94 1.29 -5.82
CA ASP A 34 11.36 0.58 -7.02
C ASP A 34 12.73 -0.10 -6.84
N ASN A 35 13.54 0.31 -5.86
CA ASN A 35 14.83 -0.30 -5.52
C ASN A 35 14.80 -1.04 -4.17
N ALA A 36 13.65 -1.07 -3.48
CA ALA A 36 13.51 -1.72 -2.18
C ALA A 36 13.25 -3.22 -2.34
N ASN A 37 13.98 -4.04 -1.57
CA ASN A 37 13.71 -5.48 -1.44
C ASN A 37 12.70 -5.79 -0.32
N TYR A 38 11.91 -4.81 0.11
CA TYR A 38 10.89 -4.91 1.15
C TYR A 38 9.55 -4.31 0.66
N PRO A 39 8.40 -4.72 1.23
CA PRO A 39 7.10 -4.19 0.85
C PRO A 39 7.00 -2.68 1.05
N CYS A 40 6.40 -2.00 0.08
CA CYS A 40 6.10 -0.58 0.18
C CYS A 40 4.60 -0.33 0.25
N THR A 41 4.17 0.59 1.11
CA THR A 41 2.76 1.02 1.21
C THR A 41 2.64 2.53 1.03
N TRP A 42 1.57 2.97 0.35
CA TRP A 42 1.24 4.37 0.12
C TRP A 42 -0.21 4.65 0.51
N ILE A 43 -0.46 5.84 1.06
CA ILE A 43 -1.79 6.34 1.38
C ILE A 43 -2.04 7.61 0.56
N ILE A 44 -2.86 7.48 -0.46
CA ILE A 44 -3.14 8.55 -1.41
C ILE A 44 -4.49 9.15 -1.05
N THR A 45 -4.50 10.42 -0.66
CA THR A 45 -5.74 11.15 -0.36
C THR A 45 -6.21 11.87 -1.62
N HIS A 46 -7.42 11.54 -2.06
CA HIS A 46 -8.17 12.24 -3.11
C HIS A 46 -9.27 13.11 -2.48
N ASP A 47 -9.85 14.03 -3.25
CA ASP A 47 -10.87 14.99 -2.79
C ASP A 47 -12.04 14.35 -2.01
N LEU A 48 -12.43 13.11 -2.35
CA LEU A 48 -13.59 12.41 -1.77
C LEU A 48 -13.29 11.00 -1.24
N SER A 49 -12.03 10.54 -1.27
CA SER A 49 -11.68 9.18 -0.84
C SER A 49 -10.19 9.02 -0.58
N VAL A 50 -9.83 8.08 0.30
CA VAL A 50 -8.44 7.64 0.49
C VAL A 50 -8.23 6.29 -0.18
N GLU A 51 -7.09 6.15 -0.81
CA GLU A 51 -6.60 4.93 -1.42
C GLU A 51 -5.35 4.43 -0.67
N LEU A 52 -5.33 3.15 -0.36
CA LEU A 52 -4.15 2.43 0.09
C LEU A 52 -3.60 1.57 -1.06
N LEU A 53 -2.31 1.72 -1.34
CA LEU A 53 -1.60 0.92 -2.33
C LEU A 53 -0.46 0.20 -1.61
N MET A 54 -0.28 -1.09 -1.88
CA MET A 54 0.87 -1.86 -1.39
C MET A 54 1.52 -2.59 -2.56
N ASP A 55 2.83 -2.39 -2.73
CA ASP A 55 3.64 -2.94 -3.81
C ASP A 55 4.67 -3.93 -3.25
N LEU A 56 4.67 -5.11 -3.85
CA LEU A 56 5.51 -6.26 -3.55
C LEU A 56 6.40 -6.64 -4.74
N LYS A 57 6.42 -5.85 -5.83
CA LYS A 57 7.04 -6.18 -7.13
C LYS A 57 8.49 -6.63 -7.00
N ASN A 58 9.26 -6.01 -6.12
CA ASN A 58 10.68 -6.30 -5.89
C ASN A 58 10.94 -7.20 -4.67
N THR A 59 9.89 -7.77 -4.09
CA THR A 59 9.97 -8.67 -2.93
C THR A 59 9.74 -10.12 -3.38
N PRO A 60 10.19 -11.12 -2.61
CA PRO A 60 9.83 -12.52 -2.86
C PRO A 60 8.35 -12.83 -2.56
N TYR A 61 7.60 -11.90 -1.95
CA TYR A 61 6.23 -12.11 -1.50
C TYR A 61 5.18 -11.96 -2.61
N TYR A 62 4.02 -12.61 -2.45
CA TYR A 62 2.90 -12.56 -3.40
C TYR A 62 1.57 -12.53 -2.65
N LEU A 63 0.60 -11.82 -3.22
CA LEU A 63 -0.79 -11.79 -2.75
C LEU A 63 -1.50 -13.05 -3.24
N ALA A 64 -1.90 -13.91 -2.29
CA ALA A 64 -2.72 -15.08 -2.59
C ALA A 64 -4.16 -14.66 -2.90
N HIS A 65 -4.87 -15.46 -3.71
CA HIS A 65 -6.25 -15.14 -4.07
C HIS A 65 -7.17 -15.12 -2.84
N GLY A 66 -7.15 -16.18 -2.03
CA GLY A 66 -7.96 -16.28 -0.81
C GLY A 66 -7.67 -15.16 0.19
N TYR A 67 -6.41 -14.73 0.30
CA TYR A 67 -6.05 -13.56 1.11
C TYR A 67 -6.77 -12.28 0.68
N LEU A 68 -6.91 -12.05 -0.64
CA LEU A 68 -7.62 -10.87 -1.15
C LEU A 68 -9.13 -10.96 -0.93
N GLU A 69 -9.70 -12.16 -0.98
CA GLU A 69 -11.11 -12.40 -0.65
C GLU A 69 -11.37 -12.15 0.84
N ASP A 70 -10.54 -12.72 1.71
CA ASP A 70 -10.61 -12.49 3.16
C ASP A 70 -10.44 -11.02 3.51
N LEU A 71 -9.52 -10.33 2.84
CA LEU A 71 -9.30 -8.90 3.02
C LEU A 71 -10.55 -8.10 2.61
N ALA A 72 -11.19 -8.45 1.50
CA ALA A 72 -12.39 -7.76 1.03
C ALA A 72 -13.57 -7.86 2.02
N LEU A 73 -13.61 -8.91 2.84
CA LEU A 73 -14.61 -9.09 3.91
C LEU A 73 -14.30 -8.26 5.18
N GLN A 74 -13.05 -7.82 5.34
CA GLN A 74 -12.58 -7.15 6.57
C GLN A 74 -12.45 -5.63 6.42
N ILE A 75 -12.51 -5.11 5.19
CA ILE A 75 -12.48 -3.68 4.93
C ILE A 75 -13.88 -3.05 5.13
N PRO A 76 -13.95 -1.76 5.48
CA PRO A 76 -15.23 -1.09 5.70
C PRO A 76 -16.10 -1.07 4.43
N PRO A 77 -17.45 -0.95 4.56
CA PRO A 77 -18.36 -1.00 3.41
C PRO A 77 -18.14 0.08 2.35
N SER A 78 -17.55 1.22 2.73
CA SER A 78 -17.16 2.29 1.81
C SER A 78 -15.95 1.92 0.95
N ALA A 79 -15.18 0.93 1.37
CA ALA A 79 -13.93 0.53 0.77
C ALA A 79 -14.07 -0.73 -0.10
N ARG A 80 -13.18 -0.87 -1.08
CA ARG A 80 -13.09 -2.08 -1.91
C ARG A 80 -11.69 -2.35 -2.39
N VAL A 81 -11.34 -3.63 -2.52
CA VAL A 81 -10.12 -4.07 -3.20
C VAL A 81 -10.30 -3.91 -4.71
N VAL A 82 -9.38 -3.20 -5.35
CA VAL A 82 -9.37 -2.98 -6.81
C VAL A 82 -8.29 -3.87 -7.43
N LYS A 83 -8.70 -4.76 -8.33
CA LYS A 83 -7.76 -5.61 -9.08
C LYS A 83 -6.94 -4.75 -10.03
N SER A 84 -5.62 -4.77 -9.86
CA SER A 84 -4.65 -4.18 -10.78
C SER A 84 -4.20 -5.22 -11.82
N ALA A 85 -3.58 -4.77 -12.93
CA ALA A 85 -3.04 -5.69 -13.94
C ALA A 85 -2.03 -6.70 -13.37
N ASN A 86 -1.31 -6.33 -12.31
CA ASN A 86 -0.41 -7.20 -11.56
C ASN A 86 -0.90 -7.46 -10.13
N TRP A 87 -2.15 -7.92 -10.00
CA TRP A 87 -2.81 -8.12 -8.70
C TRP A 87 -2.04 -9.00 -7.71
N LYS A 88 -1.18 -9.91 -8.19
CA LYS A 88 -0.35 -10.76 -7.31
C LYS A 88 0.78 -9.99 -6.60
N LYS A 89 1.19 -8.85 -7.15
CA LYS A 89 2.28 -8.02 -6.60
C LYS A 89 1.80 -6.64 -6.15
N LEU A 90 0.59 -6.24 -6.51
CA LEU A 90 0.09 -4.91 -6.27
C LEU A 90 -1.33 -4.97 -5.70
N LEU A 91 -1.44 -4.70 -4.39
CA LEU A 91 -2.70 -4.51 -3.69
C LEU A 91 -3.13 -3.06 -3.81
N ARG A 92 -4.41 -2.84 -4.07
CA ARG A 92 -5.02 -1.52 -4.12
C ARG A 92 -6.37 -1.56 -3.43
N VAL A 93 -6.58 -0.70 -2.45
CA VAL A 93 -7.84 -0.56 -1.71
C VAL A 93 -8.26 0.90 -1.79
N VAL A 94 -9.47 1.16 -2.27
CA VAL A 94 -10.00 2.53 -2.44
C VAL A 94 -11.23 2.72 -1.57
N GLY A 95 -11.58 3.96 -1.24
CA GLY A 95 -12.81 4.28 -0.48
C GLY A 95 -12.63 4.20 1.03
N LEU A 96 -11.38 4.30 1.49
CA LEU A 96 -11.04 4.37 2.92
C LEU A 96 -11.09 5.82 3.41
N SER A 97 -11.22 6.00 4.72
CA SER A 97 -10.78 7.19 5.42
C SER A 97 -9.26 7.14 5.67
N LEU A 98 -8.67 8.27 6.09
CA LEU A 98 -7.23 8.34 6.38
C LEU A 98 -6.84 7.43 7.55
N GLU A 99 -7.70 7.35 8.58
CA GLU A 99 -7.49 6.49 9.75
C GLU A 99 -7.57 5.01 9.37
N GLU A 100 -8.59 4.62 8.60
CA GLU A 100 -8.77 3.25 8.11
C GLU A 100 -7.61 2.82 7.21
N ALA A 101 -7.16 3.69 6.31
CA ALA A 101 -6.01 3.41 5.46
C ALA A 101 -4.73 3.25 6.27
N SER A 102 -4.53 4.08 7.31
CA SER A 102 -3.36 3.98 8.17
C SER A 102 -3.37 2.69 8.99
N ALA A 103 -4.48 2.36 9.63
CA ALA A 103 -4.66 1.13 10.40
C ALA A 103 -4.48 -0.12 9.51
N LEU A 104 -5.05 -0.10 8.31
CA LEU A 104 -4.90 -1.17 7.35
C LEU A 104 -3.45 -1.33 6.90
N ALA A 105 -2.73 -0.24 6.59
CA ALA A 105 -1.32 -0.27 6.22
C ALA A 105 -0.47 -0.97 7.29
N TYR A 106 -0.63 -0.58 8.56
CA TYR A 106 0.08 -1.20 9.68
C TYR A 106 -0.21 -2.70 9.79
N ARG A 107 -1.49 -3.09 9.67
CA ARG A 107 -1.92 -4.48 9.78
C ARG A 107 -1.35 -5.35 8.67
N LEU A 108 -1.39 -4.87 7.42
CA LEU A 108 -0.87 -5.60 6.26
C LEU A 108 0.66 -5.73 6.36
N MET A 109 1.36 -4.64 6.69
CA MET A 109 2.82 -4.63 6.81
C MET A 109 3.34 -5.51 7.95
N ALA A 110 2.53 -5.79 8.98
CA ALA A 110 2.92 -6.72 10.05
C ALA A 110 2.97 -8.20 9.61
N GLN A 111 2.45 -8.52 8.43
CA GLN A 111 2.38 -9.88 7.89
C GLN A 111 3.56 -10.25 6.98
N PHE A 112 4.45 -9.29 6.67
CA PHE A 112 5.59 -9.44 5.75
C PHE A 112 6.91 -9.04 6.41
#